data_AF-A0A2V9LD27-F1
#
_entry.id   AF-A0A2V9LD27-F1
#
_cell.length_a   1.000
_cell.length_b   1.000
_cell.length_c   1.000
_cell.angle_alpha   90.00
_cell.angle_beta   90.00
_cell.angle_gamma   90.00
#
_symmetry.space_group_name_H-M   'P 1'
#
loop_
_entity.id
_entity.type
_entity.pdbx_description
1 polymer ?
#
loop_
_entity_poly.entity_id
_entity_poly.type
_entity_poly.pdbx_seq_one_letter_code
_entity_poly.pdbx_strand_id
1 'polypeptide(L)'
;MPRILACLPRRATLDGMQNDAPLLDLATKYHKALPGRTRRYLNDRGIPDLLIDFHLLGWNEGRITIPIFNRMGELTFFKLARDPEAPALAPKMLASPGAYAELYGWDQVHRKPKNIIICEGEFDRLVLEGKGFIAVTSTGGAGTFRKEWADEFKAIPNVYICYDRDEAGERGAERVSRMIPHAKIVELPEEVGKGGDVTDFFVRLGKTPEDFIKLMDAALPAPPSPDSEARASVPRAGGLDPITRERVRRIKNQIPITSVIVGQYVRLERYGEQLMGRCPFHDDRNPSLAVYTETNTFHCFGCFKHGDVITFLREIEQLGFGQALDALDQMRFEHESKTA
;
A
#
# COMPACT_ATOMS: atom_id res chain seq x y z
N MET A 1 4.28 23.64 -30.84
CA MET A 1 3.96 23.82 -29.41
C MET A 1 2.47 23.61 -29.20
N PRO A 2 2.02 22.51 -28.57
CA PRO A 2 0.63 22.38 -28.17
C PRO A 2 0.41 22.80 -26.71
N ARG A 3 -0.77 23.36 -26.49
CA ARG A 3 -1.30 24.05 -25.32
C ARG A 3 -1.68 23.06 -24.20
N ILE A 4 -0.91 22.98 -23.11
CA ILE A 4 -1.34 22.33 -21.84
C ILE A 4 -0.90 23.20 -20.64
N LEU A 5 -1.15 24.51 -20.67
CA LEU A 5 -0.66 25.42 -19.63
C LEU A 5 -1.69 26.48 -19.18
N ALA A 6 -2.98 26.18 -19.32
CA ALA A 6 -4.04 27.12 -18.95
C ALA A 6 -5.06 26.47 -17.99
N CYS A 7 -4.72 26.37 -16.71
CA CYS A 7 -5.67 26.39 -15.59
C CYS A 7 -4.95 26.42 -14.23
N LEU A 8 -4.24 27.51 -13.91
CA LEU A 8 -3.79 27.78 -12.54
C LEU A 8 -4.34 29.14 -12.10
N PRO A 9 -5.16 29.22 -11.03
CA PRO A 9 -5.67 30.49 -10.52
C PRO A 9 -4.58 31.30 -9.79
N ARG A 10 -4.67 32.63 -9.88
CA ARG A 10 -3.68 33.59 -9.35
C ARG A 10 -3.81 33.84 -7.84
N ARG A 11 -2.65 34.11 -7.23
CA ARG A 11 -2.38 34.39 -5.80
C ARG A 11 -3.23 35.51 -5.19
N ALA A 12 -3.59 35.33 -3.91
CA ALA A 12 -3.80 36.40 -2.94
C ALA A 12 -2.77 36.25 -1.79
N THR A 13 -2.39 37.39 -1.21
CA THR A 13 -1.19 37.60 -0.38
C THR A 13 -1.33 37.22 1.09
N LEU A 14 -0.15 37.04 1.69
CA LEU A 14 0.20 36.44 2.98
C LEU A 14 -0.15 37.31 4.21
N ASP A 15 -0.45 36.65 5.33
CA ASP A 15 0.38 36.83 6.54
C ASP A 15 0.32 35.62 7.49
N GLY A 16 1.50 35.15 7.92
CA GLY A 16 1.68 34.39 9.17
C GLY A 16 1.54 32.86 9.19
N MET A 17 2.40 32.11 8.48
CA MET A 17 3.11 30.89 8.94
C MET A 17 3.88 30.24 7.76
N GLN A 18 5.00 29.57 8.05
CA GLN A 18 6.11 29.30 7.14
C GLN A 18 5.79 28.40 5.92
N ASN A 19 6.03 28.96 4.72
CA ASN A 19 6.35 28.33 3.43
C ASN A 19 5.35 27.32 2.83
N ASP A 20 4.11 27.77 2.59
CA ASP A 20 3.23 27.18 1.57
C ASP A 20 3.73 27.53 0.16
N ALA A 21 4.75 26.80 -0.30
CA ALA A 21 4.84 26.51 -1.73
C ALA A 21 3.74 25.47 -2.01
N PRO A 22 2.75 25.72 -2.90
CA PRO A 22 1.78 24.68 -3.26
C PRO A 22 2.55 23.40 -3.59
N LEU A 23 2.10 22.22 -3.14
CA LEU A 23 2.87 20.96 -3.25
C LEU A 23 3.45 20.71 -4.66
N LEU A 24 2.80 21.26 -5.70
CA LEU A 24 3.29 21.25 -7.08
C LEU A 24 4.58 22.07 -7.31
N ASP A 25 4.72 23.24 -6.68
CA ASP A 25 5.96 24.02 -6.68
C ASP A 25 7.08 23.22 -6.00
N LEU A 26 6.73 22.50 -4.93
CA LEU A 26 7.68 21.62 -4.23
C LEU A 26 8.06 20.41 -5.08
N ALA A 27 7.12 19.78 -5.77
CA ALA A 27 7.40 18.71 -6.73
C ALA A 27 8.34 19.20 -7.85
N THR A 28 8.09 20.39 -8.37
CA THR A 28 8.96 21.03 -9.38
C THR A 28 10.36 21.28 -8.83
N LYS A 29 10.48 21.73 -7.58
CA LYS A 29 11.76 21.94 -6.89
C LYS A 29 12.52 20.61 -6.73
N TYR A 30 11.85 19.58 -6.23
CA TYR A 30 12.45 18.24 -6.05
C TYR A 30 12.85 17.61 -7.39
N HIS A 31 12.03 17.76 -8.43
CA HIS A 31 12.33 17.28 -9.77
C HIS A 31 13.62 17.92 -10.33
N LYS A 32 13.77 19.24 -10.20
CA LYS A 32 15.00 19.96 -10.58
C LYS A 32 16.21 19.54 -9.75
N ALA A 33 16.00 19.09 -8.52
CA ALA A 33 17.05 18.63 -7.62
C ALA A 33 17.46 17.16 -7.87
N LEU A 34 16.79 16.43 -8.77
CA LEU A 34 17.07 15.01 -9.05
C LEU A 34 18.53 14.83 -9.55
N PRO A 35 19.41 14.16 -8.77
CA PRO A 35 20.79 13.97 -9.18
C PRO A 35 20.88 13.10 -10.43
N GLY A 36 21.85 13.39 -11.31
CA GLY A 36 22.06 12.59 -12.52
C GLY A 36 22.35 11.11 -12.25
N ARG A 37 22.97 10.77 -11.11
CA ARG A 37 23.17 9.37 -10.68
C ARG A 37 21.85 8.67 -10.36
N THR A 38 20.93 9.36 -9.70
CA THR A 38 19.62 8.85 -9.30
C THR A 38 18.71 8.73 -10.51
N ARG A 39 18.79 9.66 -11.47
CA ARG A 39 18.14 9.54 -12.78
C ARG A 39 18.61 8.30 -13.54
N ARG A 40 19.93 8.07 -13.63
CA ARG A 40 20.49 6.84 -14.21
C ARG A 40 19.98 5.58 -13.51
N TYR A 41 19.95 5.56 -12.18
CA TYR A 41 19.37 4.45 -11.42
C TYR A 41 17.91 4.17 -11.81
N LEU A 42 17.08 5.21 -11.98
CA LEU A 42 15.70 5.05 -12.45
C LEU A 42 15.64 4.50 -13.88
N ASN A 43 16.53 4.96 -14.77
CA ASN A 43 16.64 4.43 -16.12
C ASN A 43 17.08 2.96 -16.14
N ASP A 44 18.03 2.58 -15.29
CA ASP A 44 18.50 1.20 -15.14
C ASP A 44 17.39 0.29 -14.59
N ARG A 45 16.43 0.84 -13.84
CA ARG A 45 15.18 0.15 -13.47
C ARG A 45 14.14 0.09 -14.59
N GLY A 46 14.42 0.63 -15.77
CA GLY A 46 13.51 0.61 -16.92
C GLY A 46 12.52 1.78 -16.97
N ILE A 47 12.72 2.83 -16.17
CA ILE A 47 11.88 4.04 -16.18
C ILE A 47 12.51 5.08 -17.11
N PRO A 48 11.90 5.40 -18.27
CA PRO A 48 12.48 6.31 -19.24
C PRO A 48 12.41 7.78 -18.77
N ASP A 49 13.33 8.62 -19.24
CA ASP A 49 13.39 10.05 -18.88
C ASP A 49 12.07 10.79 -19.10
N LEU A 50 11.34 10.43 -20.16
CA LEU A 50 10.02 10.99 -20.44
C LEU A 50 9.06 10.81 -19.26
N LEU A 51 9.06 9.64 -18.60
CA LEU A 51 8.21 9.39 -17.44
C LEU A 51 8.78 10.01 -16.17
N ILE A 52 10.10 10.05 -16.01
CA ILE A 52 10.75 10.76 -14.90
C ILE A 52 10.32 12.24 -14.90
N ASP A 53 10.31 12.85 -16.07
CA ASP A 53 9.94 14.26 -16.26
C ASP A 53 8.44 14.47 -16.17
N PHE A 54 7.64 13.62 -16.81
CA PHE A 54 6.19 13.72 -16.81
C PHE A 54 5.60 13.56 -15.40
N HIS A 55 6.09 12.59 -14.63
CA HIS A 55 5.63 12.34 -13.25
C HIS A 55 6.34 13.21 -12.20
N LEU A 56 7.20 14.15 -12.62
CA LEU A 56 7.99 15.01 -11.73
C LEU A 56 8.73 14.22 -10.64
N LEU A 57 9.30 13.07 -11.02
CA LEU A 57 10.13 12.30 -10.09
C LEU A 57 11.33 13.15 -9.67
N GLY A 58 11.54 13.25 -8.37
CA GLY A 58 12.46 14.22 -7.80
C GLY A 58 13.36 13.64 -6.75
N TRP A 59 14.09 14.52 -6.08
CA TRP A 59 14.97 14.16 -4.99
C TRP A 59 14.86 15.18 -3.85
N ASN A 60 14.76 14.67 -2.63
CA ASN A 60 14.78 15.47 -1.41
C ASN A 60 15.49 14.69 -0.30
N GLU A 61 16.50 15.32 0.31
CA GLU A 61 17.14 14.83 1.55
C GLU A 61 17.55 13.34 1.50
N GLY A 62 18.14 12.90 0.40
CA GLY A 62 18.60 11.51 0.25
C GLY A 62 17.49 10.51 -0.07
N ARG A 63 16.36 10.97 -0.62
CA ARG A 63 15.27 10.12 -1.10
C ARG A 63 14.76 10.56 -2.46
N ILE A 64 14.36 9.58 -3.26
CA ILE A 64 13.63 9.81 -4.52
C ILE A 64 12.19 10.14 -4.15
N THR A 65 11.67 11.24 -4.67
CA THR A 65 10.30 11.70 -4.43
C THR A 65 9.40 11.32 -5.59
N ILE A 66 8.28 10.66 -5.30
CA ILE A 66 7.23 10.32 -6.26
C ILE A 66 5.98 11.12 -5.85
N PRO A 67 5.56 12.13 -6.61
CA PRO A 67 4.35 12.90 -6.35
C PRO A 67 3.09 12.03 -6.48
N ILE A 68 2.23 12.03 -5.46
CA ILE A 68 0.98 11.27 -5.46
C ILE A 68 -0.21 12.21 -5.57
N PHE A 69 -0.99 12.04 -6.63
CA PHE A 69 -2.18 12.81 -6.91
C PHE A 69 -3.42 12.04 -6.46
N ASN A 70 -4.37 12.73 -5.83
CA ASN A 70 -5.65 12.15 -5.47
C ASN A 70 -6.57 11.99 -6.68
N ARG A 71 -7.77 11.45 -6.43
CA ARG A 71 -8.81 11.28 -7.44
C ARG A 71 -9.21 12.58 -8.16
N MET A 72 -9.09 13.74 -7.53
CA MET A 72 -9.41 15.03 -8.15
C MET A 72 -8.25 15.59 -8.98
N GLY A 73 -7.11 14.91 -9.05
CA GLY A 73 -5.90 15.37 -9.74
C GLY A 73 -5.09 16.38 -8.92
N GLU A 74 -5.34 16.46 -7.62
CA GLU A 74 -4.59 17.34 -6.71
C GLU A 74 -3.43 16.56 -6.11
N LEU A 75 -2.22 17.13 -6.14
CA LEU A 75 -1.07 16.56 -5.46
C LEU A 75 -1.28 16.64 -3.95
N THR A 76 -1.30 15.50 -3.26
CA THR A 76 -1.61 15.41 -1.83
C THR A 76 -0.40 15.09 -0.97
N PHE A 77 0.52 14.26 -1.45
CA PHE A 77 1.74 13.91 -0.72
C PHE A 77 2.82 13.36 -1.66
N PHE A 78 4.00 13.09 -1.10
CA PHE A 78 5.08 12.41 -1.80
C PHE A 78 5.34 11.04 -1.20
N LYS A 79 5.49 10.02 -2.04
CA LYS A 79 6.22 8.81 -1.66
C LYS A 79 7.71 9.08 -1.74
N LEU A 80 8.46 8.55 -0.79
CA LEU A 80 9.88 8.84 -0.58
C LEU A 80 10.67 7.53 -0.60
N ALA A 81 11.10 7.12 -1.79
CA ALA A 81 11.90 5.93 -1.97
C ALA A 81 13.34 6.17 -1.51
N ARG A 82 13.94 5.16 -0.87
CA ARG A 82 15.32 5.22 -0.40
C ARG A 82 16.27 5.43 -1.58
N ASP A 83 17.22 6.36 -1.44
CA ASP A 83 18.32 6.50 -2.40
C ASP A 83 19.14 5.18 -2.41
N PRO A 84 19.50 4.64 -3.59
CA PRO A 84 20.28 3.41 -3.68
C PRO A 84 21.61 3.44 -2.93
N GLU A 85 22.20 4.63 -2.70
CA GLU A 85 23.44 4.79 -1.94
C GLU A 85 23.22 4.93 -0.42
N ALA A 86 21.97 5.05 0.03
CA ALA A 86 21.66 5.14 1.46
C ALA A 86 21.86 3.77 2.16
N PRO A 87 22.22 3.75 3.46
CA PRO A 87 22.41 2.51 4.20
C PRO A 87 21.21 1.57 4.10
N ALA A 88 21.47 0.28 3.95
CA ALA A 88 20.44 -0.75 3.76
C ALA A 88 19.44 -0.86 4.94
N LEU A 89 19.79 -0.33 6.12
CA LEU A 89 18.93 -0.27 7.30
C LEU A 89 17.83 0.80 7.21
N ALA A 90 17.94 1.77 6.29
CA ALA A 90 16.89 2.78 6.12
C ALA A 90 15.65 2.17 5.43
N PRO A 91 14.42 2.57 5.80
CA PRO A 91 13.20 2.06 5.18
C PRO A 91 13.19 2.28 3.65
N LYS A 92 12.84 1.22 2.90
CA LYS A 92 12.79 1.21 1.42
C LYS A 92 11.86 2.30 0.88
N MET A 93 10.68 2.45 1.48
CA MET A 93 9.68 3.45 1.11
C MET A 93 9.18 4.18 2.37
N LEU A 94 9.02 5.49 2.26
CA LEU A 94 8.30 6.32 3.23
C LEU A 94 7.24 7.16 2.50
N ALA A 95 6.45 7.92 3.26
CA ALA A 95 5.58 8.96 2.73
C ALA A 95 5.84 10.27 3.48
N SER A 96 5.56 11.41 2.84
CA SER A 96 5.63 12.71 3.52
C SER A 96 4.60 12.80 4.66
N PRO A 97 4.85 13.62 5.69
CA PRO A 97 3.92 13.78 6.82
C PRO A 97 2.49 14.09 6.36
N GLY A 98 1.50 13.49 7.04
CA GLY A 98 0.08 13.67 6.72
C GLY A 98 -0.41 12.85 5.51
N ALA A 99 0.45 12.05 4.89
CA ALA A 99 0.05 11.15 3.82
C ALA A 99 -0.99 10.13 4.27
N TYR A 100 -1.98 9.91 3.41
CA TYR A 100 -2.96 8.84 3.52
C TYR A 100 -2.84 7.97 2.28
N ALA A 101 -2.98 6.64 2.42
CA ALA A 101 -2.82 5.76 1.26
C ALA A 101 -3.81 6.17 0.15
N GLU A 102 -3.32 6.12 -1.08
CA GLU A 102 -4.01 6.61 -2.27
C GLU A 102 -3.72 5.65 -3.44
N LEU A 103 -4.55 5.71 -4.48
CA LEU A 103 -4.28 5.01 -5.73
C LEU A 103 -3.35 5.85 -6.61
N TYR A 104 -2.11 5.40 -6.79
CA TYR A 104 -1.19 6.03 -7.73
C TYR A 104 -1.57 5.64 -9.17
N GLY A 105 -2.26 6.56 -9.85
CA GLY A 105 -2.70 6.39 -11.24
C GLY A 105 -4.16 6.69 -11.51
N TRP A 106 -4.76 7.57 -10.71
CA TRP A 106 -6.09 8.09 -10.98
C TRP A 106 -6.24 8.69 -12.38
N ASP A 107 -5.20 9.36 -12.89
CA ASP A 107 -5.15 9.88 -14.26
C ASP A 107 -5.38 8.79 -15.31
N GLN A 108 -4.83 7.60 -15.09
CA GLN A 108 -4.99 6.45 -15.97
C GLN A 108 -6.39 5.83 -15.89
N VAL A 109 -6.97 5.74 -14.69
CA VAL A 109 -8.33 5.22 -14.45
C VAL A 109 -9.37 6.13 -15.12
N HIS A 110 -9.24 7.45 -14.98
CA HIS A 110 -10.19 8.42 -15.56
C HIS A 110 -10.23 8.41 -17.08
N ARG A 111 -9.21 7.87 -17.75
CA ARG A 111 -9.19 7.68 -19.21
C ARG A 111 -10.10 6.55 -19.68
N LYS A 112 -10.69 5.78 -18.75
CA LYS A 112 -11.58 4.63 -19.02
C LYS A 112 -10.96 3.65 -20.01
N PRO A 113 -9.77 3.11 -19.69
CA PRO A 113 -9.05 2.21 -20.59
C PRO A 113 -9.83 0.90 -20.78
N LYS A 114 -9.51 0.18 -21.86
CA LYS A 114 -10.02 -1.19 -22.05
C LYS A 114 -9.31 -2.22 -21.17
N ASN A 115 -8.01 -1.98 -20.94
CA ASN A 115 -7.12 -2.84 -20.18
C ASN A 115 -6.43 -2.00 -19.10
N ILE A 116 -6.37 -2.50 -17.86
CA ILE A 116 -5.64 -1.86 -16.77
C ILE A 116 -4.96 -2.91 -15.90
N ILE A 117 -3.76 -2.62 -15.41
CA ILE A 117 -3.00 -3.48 -14.51
C ILE A 117 -2.93 -2.83 -13.14
N ILE A 118 -3.24 -3.59 -12.09
CA ILE A 118 -3.00 -3.24 -10.70
C ILE A 118 -1.72 -3.97 -10.29
N CYS A 119 -0.65 -3.21 -10.02
CA CYS A 119 0.65 -3.74 -9.59
C CYS A 119 0.97 -3.33 -8.14
N GLU A 120 1.99 -3.97 -7.56
CA GLU A 120 2.27 -3.84 -6.13
C GLU A 120 2.96 -2.53 -5.73
N GLY A 121 3.95 -2.07 -6.50
CA GLY A 121 4.76 -0.91 -6.15
C GLY A 121 4.69 0.28 -7.12
N GLU A 122 5.13 1.45 -6.66
CA GLU A 122 5.13 2.69 -7.45
C GLU A 122 6.14 2.65 -8.62
N PHE A 123 7.28 1.99 -8.44
CA PHE A 123 8.24 1.80 -9.54
C PHE A 123 7.72 0.80 -10.57
N ASP A 124 7.04 -0.26 -10.16
CA ASP A 124 6.45 -1.25 -11.05
C ASP A 124 5.41 -0.62 -11.96
N ARG A 125 4.58 0.27 -11.40
CA ARG A 125 3.61 1.07 -12.18
C ARG A 125 4.31 1.90 -13.25
N LEU A 126 5.42 2.55 -12.90
CA LEU A 126 6.21 3.36 -13.84
C LEU A 126 6.93 2.53 -14.91
N VAL A 127 7.42 1.35 -14.55
CA VAL A 127 8.03 0.40 -15.49
C VAL A 127 6.98 -0.10 -16.49
N LEU A 128 5.81 -0.53 -16.01
CA LEU A 128 4.71 -0.96 -16.86
C LEU A 128 4.26 0.16 -17.81
N GLU A 129 4.14 1.39 -17.32
CA GLU A 129 3.83 2.56 -18.15
C GLU A 129 4.91 2.82 -19.19
N GLY A 130 6.19 2.69 -18.83
CA GLY A 130 7.33 2.80 -19.74
C GLY A 130 7.33 1.72 -20.85
N LYS A 131 6.66 0.60 -20.61
CA LYS A 131 6.43 -0.48 -21.59
C LYS A 131 5.11 -0.33 -22.36
N GLY A 132 4.38 0.75 -22.15
CA GLY A 132 3.15 1.06 -22.87
C GLY A 132 1.87 0.50 -22.25
N PHE A 133 1.94 -0.06 -21.04
CA PHE A 133 0.78 -0.55 -20.33
C PHE A 133 0.12 0.55 -19.49
N ILE A 134 -1.21 0.44 -19.30
CA ILE A 134 -1.94 1.28 -18.37
C ILE A 134 -1.92 0.59 -17.01
N ALA A 135 -1.25 1.21 -16.03
CA ALA A 135 -1.02 0.60 -14.72
C ALA A 135 -1.31 1.56 -13.56
N VAL A 136 -1.68 0.98 -12.43
CA VAL A 136 -1.94 1.66 -11.16
C VAL A 136 -1.36 0.84 -10.01
N THR A 137 -1.16 1.49 -8.86
CA THR A 137 -0.82 0.79 -7.62
C THR A 137 -1.43 1.48 -6.40
N SER A 138 -1.55 0.76 -5.29
CA SER A 138 -1.86 1.35 -3.99
C SER A 138 -0.58 1.80 -3.30
N THR A 139 -0.51 3.06 -2.84
CA THR A 139 0.71 3.62 -2.24
C THR A 139 1.07 3.06 -0.86
N GLY A 140 0.30 2.12 -0.33
CA GLY A 140 0.55 1.47 0.96
C GLY A 140 1.06 0.02 0.85
N GLY A 141 1.31 -0.49 -0.36
CA GLY A 141 1.72 -1.88 -0.61
C GLY A 141 0.54 -2.84 -0.80
N ALA A 142 0.84 -4.14 -1.01
CA ALA A 142 -0.09 -5.15 -1.49
C ALA A 142 -1.44 -5.25 -0.74
N GLY A 143 -1.44 -5.02 0.58
CA GLY A 143 -2.65 -5.14 1.42
C GLY A 143 -3.57 -3.91 1.44
N THR A 144 -3.17 -2.80 0.83
CA THR A 144 -3.79 -1.49 1.09
C THR A 144 -4.80 -1.04 0.04
N PHE A 145 -5.03 -1.83 -1.00
CA PHE A 145 -6.06 -1.55 -2.00
C PHE A 145 -7.45 -1.51 -1.36
N ARG A 146 -8.21 -0.46 -1.64
CA ARG A 146 -9.50 -0.19 -0.99
C ARG A 146 -10.69 -0.54 -1.87
N LYS A 147 -11.78 -0.92 -1.20
CA LYS A 147 -13.06 -1.23 -1.84
C LYS A 147 -13.63 -0.02 -2.60
N GLU A 148 -13.48 1.19 -2.06
CA GLU A 148 -13.92 2.42 -2.73
C GLU A 148 -13.22 2.68 -4.07
N TRP A 149 -11.98 2.20 -4.22
CA TRP A 149 -11.26 2.28 -5.50
C TRP A 149 -11.74 1.20 -6.45
N ALA A 150 -11.98 -0.02 -5.95
CA ALA A 150 -12.45 -1.17 -6.74
C ALA A 150 -13.70 -0.87 -7.57
N ASP A 151 -14.60 -0.01 -7.05
CA ASP A 151 -15.80 0.41 -7.77
C ASP A 151 -15.51 1.07 -9.12
N GLU A 152 -14.39 1.80 -9.25
CA GLU A 152 -13.98 2.47 -10.49
C GLU A 152 -13.46 1.49 -11.56
N PHE A 153 -13.07 0.28 -11.15
CA PHE A 153 -12.56 -0.77 -12.03
C PHE A 153 -13.68 -1.67 -12.57
N LYS A 154 -14.88 -1.63 -11.97
CA LYS A 154 -16.04 -2.44 -12.41
C LYS A 154 -16.44 -2.16 -13.85
N ALA A 155 -16.28 -0.92 -14.32
CA ALA A 155 -16.60 -0.51 -15.68
C ALA A 155 -15.46 -0.80 -16.68
N ILE A 156 -14.26 -1.17 -16.21
CA ILE A 156 -13.12 -1.47 -17.06
C ILE A 156 -13.21 -2.94 -17.49
N PRO A 157 -13.28 -3.24 -18.81
CA PRO A 157 -13.52 -4.61 -19.29
C PRO A 157 -12.48 -5.63 -18.85
N ASN A 158 -11.19 -5.27 -18.93
CA ASN A 158 -10.10 -6.17 -18.58
C ASN A 158 -9.24 -5.55 -17.47
N VAL A 159 -9.38 -6.09 -16.27
CA VAL A 159 -8.58 -5.73 -15.10
C VAL A 159 -7.60 -6.87 -14.83
N TYR A 160 -6.32 -6.55 -14.73
CA TYR A 160 -5.25 -7.49 -14.45
C TYR A 160 -4.60 -7.14 -13.13
N ILE A 161 -4.20 -8.14 -12.35
CA ILE A 161 -3.48 -7.98 -11.10
C ILE A 161 -2.13 -8.67 -11.26
N CYS A 162 -1.04 -7.93 -11.10
CA CYS A 162 0.32 -8.45 -11.24
C CYS A 162 1.15 -7.97 -10.05
N TYR A 163 1.17 -8.76 -8.98
CA TYR A 163 1.90 -8.46 -7.75
C TYR A 163 3.22 -9.24 -7.69
N ASP A 164 4.04 -8.95 -6.69
CA ASP A 164 5.36 -9.54 -6.54
C ASP A 164 5.23 -11.05 -6.24
N ARG A 165 6.26 -11.81 -6.61
CA ARG A 165 6.28 -13.28 -6.44
C ARG A 165 6.65 -13.69 -5.01
N ASP A 166 5.88 -13.23 -4.05
CA ASP A 166 5.98 -13.62 -2.65
C ASP A 166 4.60 -13.77 -2.00
N GLU A 167 4.58 -14.21 -0.74
CA GLU A 167 3.32 -14.47 -0.05
C GLU A 167 2.48 -13.20 0.17
N ALA A 168 3.11 -12.02 0.25
CA ALA A 168 2.38 -10.76 0.42
C ALA A 168 1.70 -10.36 -0.89
N GLY A 169 2.40 -10.51 -2.01
CA GLY A 169 1.86 -10.32 -3.36
C GLY A 169 0.71 -11.29 -3.67
N GLU A 170 0.88 -12.58 -3.37
CA GLU A 170 -0.17 -13.60 -3.55
C GLU A 170 -1.45 -13.24 -2.77
N ARG A 171 -1.33 -12.98 -1.47
CA ARG A 171 -2.47 -12.60 -0.62
C ARG A 171 -3.11 -11.28 -1.06
N GLY A 172 -2.30 -10.30 -1.46
CA GLY A 172 -2.76 -9.02 -1.97
C GLY A 172 -3.57 -9.17 -3.26
N ALA A 173 -3.08 -9.98 -4.19
CA ALA A 173 -3.75 -10.23 -5.46
C ALA A 173 -5.10 -10.93 -5.27
N GLU A 174 -5.16 -11.94 -4.41
CA GLU A 174 -6.43 -12.59 -4.04
C GLU A 174 -7.42 -11.62 -3.38
N ARG A 175 -6.94 -10.72 -2.53
CA ARG A 175 -7.80 -9.73 -1.88
C ARG A 175 -8.42 -8.78 -2.91
N VAL A 176 -7.62 -8.30 -3.86
CA VAL A 176 -8.10 -7.40 -4.92
C VAL A 176 -9.07 -8.13 -5.86
N SER A 177 -8.81 -9.38 -6.22
CA SER A 177 -9.71 -10.17 -7.08
C SER A 177 -11.08 -10.41 -6.44
N ARG A 178 -11.16 -10.51 -5.10
CA ARG A 178 -12.46 -10.55 -4.39
C ARG A 178 -13.21 -9.23 -4.45
N MET A 179 -12.52 -8.10 -4.54
CA MET A 179 -13.15 -6.77 -4.68
C MET A 179 -13.57 -6.48 -6.13
N ILE A 180 -12.85 -7.04 -7.09
CA ILE A 180 -13.07 -6.89 -8.54
C ILE A 180 -13.20 -8.31 -9.14
N PRO A 181 -14.38 -8.96 -9.08
CA PRO A 181 -14.51 -10.39 -9.39
C PRO A 181 -14.12 -10.81 -10.81
N HIS A 182 -14.13 -9.88 -11.78
CA HIS A 182 -13.70 -10.14 -13.16
C HIS A 182 -12.21 -9.87 -13.40
N ALA A 183 -11.46 -9.43 -12.37
CA ALA A 183 -10.04 -9.21 -12.48
C ALA A 183 -9.28 -10.55 -12.60
N LYS A 184 -8.26 -10.56 -13.46
CA LYS A 184 -7.43 -11.73 -13.77
C LYS A 184 -6.07 -11.59 -13.09
N ILE A 185 -5.59 -12.66 -12.46
CA ILE A 185 -4.27 -12.66 -11.83
C ILE A 185 -3.23 -13.07 -12.87
N VAL A 186 -2.25 -12.20 -13.09
CA VAL A 186 -1.10 -12.43 -13.97
C VAL A 186 0.05 -12.95 -13.10
N GLU A 187 0.45 -14.19 -13.32
CA GLU A 187 1.57 -14.80 -12.60
C GLU A 187 2.88 -14.51 -13.32
N LEU A 188 3.85 -13.93 -12.59
CA LEU A 188 5.21 -13.77 -13.08
C LEU A 188 5.94 -15.12 -13.11
N PRO A 189 6.78 -15.37 -14.12
CA PRO A 189 7.36 -16.68 -14.36
C PRO A 189 8.47 -16.99 -13.34
N GLU A 190 8.77 -18.27 -13.11
CA GLU A 190 9.67 -18.72 -12.05
C GLU A 190 11.05 -18.06 -12.04
N GLU A 191 11.53 -17.69 -13.23
CA GLU A 191 12.81 -17.05 -13.48
C GLU A 191 12.93 -15.66 -12.84
N VAL A 192 11.81 -15.01 -12.46
CA VAL A 192 11.87 -13.77 -11.68
C VAL A 192 12.37 -14.00 -10.24
N GLY A 193 12.40 -15.25 -9.79
CA GLY A 193 12.85 -15.61 -8.44
C GLY A 193 11.82 -15.28 -7.35
N LYS A 194 12.15 -15.65 -6.10
CA LYS A 194 11.30 -15.36 -4.94
C LYS A 194 11.35 -13.86 -4.63
N GLY A 195 10.17 -13.24 -4.52
CA GLY A 195 10.00 -11.79 -4.39
C GLY A 195 10.33 -11.01 -5.66
N GLY A 196 10.39 -11.69 -6.81
CA GLY A 196 10.61 -11.03 -8.10
C GLY A 196 9.39 -10.23 -8.54
N ASP A 197 9.63 -9.08 -9.13
CA ASP A 197 8.61 -8.11 -9.55
C ASP A 197 8.59 -7.92 -11.09
N VAL A 198 7.74 -7.02 -11.59
CA VAL A 198 7.73 -6.69 -13.04
C VAL A 198 9.00 -5.98 -13.48
N THR A 199 9.70 -5.29 -12.56
CA THR A 199 11.00 -4.70 -12.85
C THR A 199 12.00 -5.81 -13.18
N ASP A 200 12.07 -6.89 -12.40
CA ASP A 200 12.89 -8.07 -12.68
C ASP A 200 12.52 -8.71 -14.03
N PHE A 201 11.22 -8.85 -14.32
CA PHE A 201 10.74 -9.41 -15.58
C PHE A 201 11.25 -8.63 -16.80
N PHE A 202 11.11 -7.31 -16.81
CA PHE A 202 11.49 -6.50 -17.96
C PHE A 202 12.97 -6.16 -18.03
N VAL A 203 13.62 -5.96 -16.89
CA VAL A 203 15.00 -5.45 -16.82
C VAL A 203 15.98 -6.60 -16.67
N ARG A 204 15.82 -7.42 -15.62
CA ARG A 204 16.79 -8.48 -15.31
C ARG A 204 16.67 -9.65 -16.28
N LEU A 205 15.45 -10.05 -16.64
CA LEU A 205 15.22 -11.12 -17.62
C LEU A 205 15.17 -10.64 -19.07
N GLY A 206 15.10 -9.32 -19.30
CA GLY A 206 15.05 -8.73 -20.64
C GLY A 206 13.82 -9.13 -21.47
N LYS A 207 12.71 -9.50 -20.81
CA LYS A 207 11.47 -9.90 -21.50
C LYS A 207 10.81 -8.71 -22.19
N THR A 208 10.06 -8.97 -23.25
CA THR A 208 9.42 -7.91 -24.04
C THR A 208 7.98 -7.62 -23.59
N PRO A 209 7.36 -6.49 -24.00
CA PRO A 209 5.94 -6.26 -23.80
C PRO A 209 5.07 -7.40 -24.37
N GLU A 210 5.45 -7.99 -25.50
CA GLU A 210 4.75 -9.13 -26.11
C GLU A 210 4.80 -10.37 -25.21
N ASP A 211 5.91 -10.60 -24.50
CA ASP A 211 5.99 -11.70 -23.54
C ASP A 211 5.08 -11.46 -22.33
N PHE A 212 4.97 -10.21 -21.86
CA PHE A 212 4.05 -9.86 -20.79
C PHE A 212 2.58 -9.99 -21.22
N ILE A 213 2.26 -9.61 -22.47
CA ILE A 213 0.92 -9.80 -23.04
C ILE A 213 0.53 -11.27 -23.07
N LYS A 214 1.46 -12.19 -23.39
CA LYS A 214 1.17 -13.64 -23.33
C LYS A 214 0.79 -14.09 -21.91
N LEU A 215 1.42 -13.53 -20.86
CA LEU A 215 1.03 -13.80 -19.48
C LEU A 215 -0.37 -13.23 -19.18
N MET A 216 -0.67 -12.02 -19.66
CA MET A 216 -2.00 -11.42 -19.52
C MET A 216 -3.09 -12.22 -20.24
N ASP A 217 -2.80 -12.75 -21.42
CA ASP A 217 -3.74 -13.55 -22.21
C ASP A 217 -4.00 -14.92 -21.57
N ALA A 218 -2.97 -15.49 -20.93
CA ALA A 218 -3.09 -16.73 -20.16
C ALA A 218 -3.74 -16.54 -18.77
N ALA A 219 -3.79 -15.29 -18.28
CA ALA A 219 -4.31 -14.98 -16.95
C ALA A 219 -5.81 -15.31 -16.84
N LEU A 220 -6.16 -15.99 -15.75
CA LEU A 220 -7.53 -16.34 -15.41
C LEU A 220 -8.01 -15.51 -14.22
N PRO A 221 -9.32 -15.27 -14.10
CA PRO A 221 -9.89 -14.77 -12.85
C PRO A 221 -9.49 -15.68 -11.70
N ALA A 222 -9.26 -15.09 -10.52
CA ALA A 222 -9.01 -15.89 -9.33
C ALA A 222 -10.18 -16.88 -9.13
N PRO A 223 -9.90 -18.14 -8.77
CA PRO A 223 -10.97 -19.06 -8.45
C PRO A 223 -11.84 -18.45 -7.35
N PRO A 224 -13.19 -18.60 -7.43
CA PRO A 224 -14.05 -18.18 -6.34
C PRO A 224 -13.56 -18.84 -5.05
N SER A 225 -13.42 -18.04 -3.99
CA SER A 225 -12.90 -18.53 -2.71
C SER A 225 -13.72 -19.73 -2.24
N PRO A 226 -13.10 -20.78 -1.67
CA PRO A 226 -13.81 -21.89 -1.03
C PRO A 226 -14.86 -21.43 0.01
N ASP A 227 -14.70 -20.22 0.54
CA ASP A 227 -15.58 -19.56 1.50
C ASP A 227 -17.00 -19.24 0.99
N SER A 228 -17.28 -19.37 -0.32
CA SER A 228 -18.66 -19.23 -0.85
C SER A 228 -19.49 -20.52 -0.74
N GLU A 229 -18.85 -21.68 -0.57
CA GLU A 229 -19.54 -22.96 -0.33
C GLU A 229 -19.26 -23.53 1.08
N ALA A 230 -18.16 -23.13 1.73
CA ALA A 230 -17.74 -23.66 3.03
C ALA A 230 -18.29 -22.91 4.26
N ARG A 231 -19.41 -22.18 4.15
CA ARG A 231 -20.11 -21.65 5.35
C ARG A 231 -20.93 -22.70 6.12
N ALA A 232 -20.80 -23.98 5.77
CA ALA A 232 -21.50 -25.07 6.45
C ALA A 232 -20.59 -26.28 6.78
N SER A 233 -19.40 -26.06 7.35
CA SER A 233 -18.69 -27.09 8.13
C SER A 233 -17.43 -26.56 8.83
N VAL A 234 -17.61 -25.68 9.82
CA VAL A 234 -16.55 -25.46 10.81
C VAL A 234 -16.52 -26.68 11.74
N PRO A 235 -15.43 -27.44 11.86
CA PRO A 235 -15.28 -28.36 12.98
C PRO A 235 -15.02 -27.50 14.23
N ARG A 236 -15.88 -27.64 15.24
CA ARG A 236 -15.56 -27.15 16.59
C ARG A 236 -14.46 -28.02 17.21
N ALA A 237 -13.56 -27.33 17.90
CA ALA A 237 -12.72 -27.80 19.01
C ALA A 237 -11.66 -28.89 18.71
N GLY A 238 -10.48 -28.42 18.28
CA GLY A 238 -9.21 -28.90 18.86
C GLY A 238 -8.60 -27.72 19.62
N GLY A 239 -8.54 -27.80 20.96
CA GLY A 239 -7.97 -26.69 21.74
C GLY A 239 -6.50 -26.47 21.37
N LEU A 240 -6.04 -25.21 21.38
CA LEU A 240 -4.63 -24.86 21.23
C LEU A 240 -3.75 -25.75 22.12
N ASP A 241 -2.57 -26.16 21.68
CA ASP A 241 -1.65 -26.90 22.55
C ASP A 241 -1.20 -26.03 23.75
N PRO A 242 -0.74 -26.62 24.87
CA PRO A 242 -0.41 -25.88 26.08
C PRO A 242 0.65 -24.78 25.89
N ILE A 243 1.62 -24.98 24.99
CA ILE A 243 2.69 -24.02 24.71
C ILE A 243 2.10 -22.81 23.99
N THR A 244 1.28 -23.06 22.95
CA THR A 244 0.60 -21.98 22.22
C THR A 244 -0.41 -21.26 23.08
N ARG A 245 -1.13 -21.94 23.99
CA ARG A 245 -2.04 -21.28 24.95
C ARG A 245 -1.30 -20.31 25.86
N GLU A 246 -0.16 -20.74 26.41
CA GLU A 246 0.63 -19.87 27.28
C GLU A 246 1.22 -18.70 26.51
N ARG A 247 1.70 -18.95 25.28
CA ARG A 247 2.17 -17.90 24.37
C ARG A 247 1.11 -16.84 24.10
N VAL A 248 -0.11 -17.27 23.79
CA VAL A 248 -1.26 -16.38 23.53
C VAL A 248 -1.64 -15.61 24.79
N ARG A 249 -1.73 -16.28 25.95
CA ARG A 249 -2.02 -15.64 27.24
C ARG A 249 -0.99 -14.56 27.55
N ARG A 250 0.30 -14.87 27.37
CA ARG A 250 1.41 -13.94 27.57
C ARG A 250 1.28 -12.69 26.69
N ILE A 251 1.09 -12.88 25.38
CA ILE A 251 0.95 -11.76 24.42
C ILE A 251 -0.22 -10.86 24.80
N LYS A 252 -1.40 -11.43 25.08
CA LYS A 252 -2.60 -10.65 25.44
C LYS A 252 -2.44 -9.84 26.73
N ASN A 253 -1.63 -10.33 27.67
CA ASN A 253 -1.42 -9.67 28.97
C ASN A 253 -0.28 -8.65 28.95
N GLN A 254 0.71 -8.82 28.08
CA GLN A 254 1.96 -8.05 28.14
C GLN A 254 2.10 -6.98 27.07
N ILE A 255 1.38 -7.09 25.96
CA ILE A 255 1.46 -6.12 24.86
C ILE A 255 0.23 -5.23 24.90
N PRO A 256 0.37 -3.94 25.27
CA PRO A 256 -0.72 -3.00 25.23
C PRO A 256 -1.25 -2.88 23.80
N ILE A 257 -2.55 -3.05 23.61
CA ILE A 257 -3.18 -2.93 22.30
C ILE A 257 -2.95 -1.53 21.71
N THR A 258 -2.82 -0.52 22.56
CA THR A 258 -2.46 0.85 22.17
C THR A 258 -1.09 0.92 21.51
N SER A 259 -0.09 0.12 21.91
CA SER A 259 1.23 0.14 21.27
C SER A 259 1.20 -0.45 19.86
N VAL A 260 0.21 -1.28 19.55
CA VAL A 260 0.00 -1.85 18.22
C VAL A 260 -0.89 -0.96 17.37
N ILE A 261 -1.95 -0.38 17.95
CA ILE A 261 -2.92 0.47 17.23
C ILE A 261 -2.33 1.85 16.90
N VAL A 262 -1.58 2.45 17.83
CA VAL A 262 -1.13 3.85 17.75
C VAL A 262 0.17 3.97 16.95
N GLY A 263 0.29 5.04 16.16
CA GLY A 263 1.52 5.40 15.45
C GLY A 263 1.66 4.77 14.07
N GLN A 264 1.12 3.57 13.85
CA GLN A 264 1.11 2.90 12.53
C GLN A 264 -0.25 2.85 11.84
N TYR A 265 -1.35 2.77 12.59
CA TYR A 265 -2.67 2.48 11.99
C TYR A 265 -3.77 3.47 12.34
N VAL A 266 -3.87 3.88 13.61
CA VAL A 266 -4.97 4.74 14.08
C VAL A 266 -4.44 5.79 15.04
N ARG A 267 -4.85 7.04 14.82
CA ARG A 267 -4.71 8.11 15.81
C ARG A 267 -5.84 7.99 16.83
N LEU A 268 -5.47 7.77 18.10
CA LEU A 268 -6.40 7.70 19.22
C LEU A 268 -6.41 9.01 20.00
N GLU A 269 -7.59 9.46 20.40
CA GLU A 269 -7.82 10.62 21.25
C GLU A 269 -8.62 10.19 22.48
N ARG A 270 -8.39 10.84 23.63
CA ARG A 270 -9.13 10.55 24.86
C ARG A 270 -10.56 11.08 24.74
N TYR A 271 -11.53 10.22 24.98
CA TYR A 271 -12.94 10.56 25.05
C TYR A 271 -13.55 9.96 26.33
N GLY A 272 -13.64 10.79 27.37
CA GLY A 272 -13.95 10.31 28.73
C GLY A 272 -12.87 9.38 29.26
N GLU A 273 -13.27 8.18 29.70
CA GLU A 273 -12.36 7.14 30.20
C GLU A 273 -11.75 6.27 29.09
N GLN A 274 -12.26 6.36 27.86
CA GLN A 274 -11.86 5.50 26.74
C GLN A 274 -10.96 6.24 25.74
N LEU A 275 -10.21 5.47 24.95
CA LEU A 275 -9.47 5.99 23.80
C LEU A 275 -10.30 5.71 22.54
N MET A 276 -10.58 6.74 21.74
CA MET A 276 -11.33 6.59 20.50
C MET A 276 -10.54 7.04 19.28
N GLY A 277 -10.80 6.40 18.14
CA GLY A 277 -10.22 6.78 16.85
C GLY A 277 -11.11 6.34 15.69
N ARG A 278 -10.69 6.69 14.48
CA ARG A 278 -11.36 6.20 13.27
C ARG A 278 -10.98 4.75 13.04
N CYS A 279 -11.98 3.92 12.82
CA CYS A 279 -11.78 2.50 12.60
C CYS A 279 -11.07 2.23 11.27
N PRO A 280 -9.97 1.47 11.25
CA PRO A 280 -9.24 1.15 10.02
C PRO A 280 -9.91 0.03 9.21
N PHE A 281 -10.92 -0.64 9.76
CA PHE A 281 -11.54 -1.81 9.15
C PHE A 281 -12.76 -1.50 8.27
N HIS A 282 -13.19 -0.25 8.22
CA HIS A 282 -14.26 0.24 7.34
C HIS A 282 -14.07 1.73 7.07
N ASP A 283 -14.82 2.30 6.11
CA ASP A 283 -14.81 3.75 5.86
C ASP A 283 -15.48 4.49 7.04
N ASP A 284 -14.65 4.93 7.98
CA ASP A 284 -15.09 5.55 9.22
C ASP A 284 -14.89 7.07 9.22
N ARG A 285 -15.98 7.80 9.01
CA ARG A 285 -15.96 9.28 8.95
C ARG A 285 -15.97 9.92 10.33
N ASN A 286 -16.50 9.23 11.34
CA ASN A 286 -16.64 9.71 12.72
C ASN A 286 -16.04 8.68 13.68
N PRO A 287 -15.06 9.03 14.53
CA PRO A 287 -14.38 8.07 15.39
C PRO A 287 -15.30 7.04 16.04
N SER A 288 -15.29 5.80 15.53
CA SER A 288 -16.16 4.72 16.01
C SER A 288 -15.38 3.57 16.64
N LEU A 289 -14.05 3.55 16.54
CA LEU A 289 -13.19 2.57 17.19
C LEU A 289 -12.90 3.01 18.62
N ALA A 290 -13.44 2.30 19.60
CA ALA A 290 -13.05 2.43 21.00
C ALA A 290 -12.00 1.39 21.36
N VAL A 291 -11.00 1.82 22.12
CA VAL A 291 -9.92 1.00 22.68
C VAL A 291 -10.01 1.05 24.19
N TYR A 292 -10.12 -0.13 24.79
CA TYR A 292 -10.27 -0.34 26.23
C TYR A 292 -8.94 -0.83 26.79
N THR A 293 -8.21 0.06 27.45
CA THR A 293 -6.87 -0.24 27.96
C THR A 293 -6.88 -1.21 29.14
N GLU A 294 -7.94 -1.21 29.94
CA GLU A 294 -8.06 -2.11 31.11
C GLU A 294 -8.22 -3.57 30.71
N THR A 295 -9.05 -3.84 29.68
CA THR A 295 -9.29 -5.19 29.16
C THR A 295 -8.35 -5.55 28.02
N ASN A 296 -7.55 -4.59 27.54
CA ASN A 296 -6.64 -4.72 26.41
C ASN A 296 -7.34 -5.14 25.10
N THR A 297 -8.51 -4.57 24.84
CA THR A 297 -9.39 -4.91 23.70
C THR A 297 -9.82 -3.67 22.92
N PHE A 298 -10.39 -3.90 21.73
CA PHE A 298 -11.05 -2.87 20.94
C PHE A 298 -12.47 -3.29 20.57
N HIS A 299 -13.32 -2.29 20.30
CA HIS A 299 -14.62 -2.47 19.68
C HIS A 299 -14.88 -1.30 18.75
N CYS A 300 -15.33 -1.59 17.53
CA CYS A 300 -15.81 -0.57 16.60
C CYS A 300 -17.34 -0.55 16.59
N PHE A 301 -17.91 0.61 16.92
CA PHE A 301 -19.36 0.82 16.92
C PHE A 301 -19.96 1.00 15.50
N GLY A 302 -19.13 1.23 14.48
CA GLY A 302 -19.57 1.34 13.09
C GLY A 302 -19.65 -0.01 12.36
N CYS A 303 -18.60 -0.83 12.45
CA CYS A 303 -18.53 -2.12 11.74
C CYS A 303 -18.60 -3.35 12.65
N PHE A 304 -18.79 -3.18 13.96
CA PHE A 304 -18.93 -4.24 14.97
C PHE A 304 -17.72 -5.17 15.13
N LYS A 305 -16.61 -4.89 14.46
CA LYS A 305 -15.35 -5.60 14.70
C LYS A 305 -14.87 -5.31 16.12
N HIS A 306 -14.45 -6.36 16.78
CA HIS A 306 -13.98 -6.32 18.15
C HIS A 306 -12.97 -7.43 18.37
N GLY A 307 -12.16 -7.29 19.41
CA GLY A 307 -11.18 -8.31 19.76
C GLY A 307 -10.04 -7.74 20.58
N ASP A 308 -8.97 -8.52 20.66
CA ASP A 308 -7.74 -8.18 21.37
C ASP A 308 -6.64 -7.74 20.40
N VAL A 309 -5.45 -7.49 20.94
CA VAL A 309 -4.25 -7.12 20.18
C VAL A 309 -3.90 -8.10 19.06
N ILE A 310 -4.09 -9.41 19.28
CA ILE A 310 -3.84 -10.43 18.25
C ILE A 310 -4.89 -10.31 17.16
N THR A 311 -6.15 -10.17 17.53
CA THR A 311 -7.26 -10.00 16.59
C THR A 311 -7.07 -8.74 15.76
N PHE A 312 -6.73 -7.62 16.40
CA PHE A 312 -6.48 -6.35 15.71
C PHE A 312 -5.35 -6.49 14.69
N LEU A 313 -4.20 -7.04 15.11
CA LEU A 313 -3.05 -7.21 14.22
C LEU A 313 -3.38 -8.17 13.07
N ARG A 314 -4.05 -9.28 13.36
CA ARG A 314 -4.50 -10.23 12.32
C ARG A 314 -5.44 -9.58 11.32
N GLU A 315 -6.36 -8.75 11.78
CA GLU A 315 -7.34 -8.11 10.91
C GLU A 315 -6.71 -6.97 10.10
N ILE A 316 -5.75 -6.24 10.66
CA ILE A 316 -5.16 -5.08 9.99
C ILE A 316 -4.02 -5.46 9.06
N GLU A 317 -3.17 -6.40 9.47
CA GLU A 317 -2.05 -6.94 8.69
C GLU A 317 -2.44 -8.21 7.92
N GLN A 318 -3.70 -8.66 8.04
CA GLN A 318 -4.23 -9.86 7.38
C GLN A 318 -3.40 -11.13 7.67
N LEU A 319 -2.85 -11.22 8.89
CA LEU A 319 -1.97 -12.31 9.30
C LEU A 319 -2.73 -13.57 9.72
N GLY A 320 -2.16 -14.72 9.37
CA GLY A 320 -2.50 -15.99 10.02
C GLY A 320 -2.24 -15.93 11.52
N PHE A 321 -2.88 -16.81 12.30
CA PHE A 321 -2.77 -16.79 13.75
C PHE A 321 -1.32 -16.88 14.25
N GLY A 322 -0.53 -17.83 13.72
CA GLY A 322 0.89 -17.98 14.10
C GLY A 322 1.75 -16.77 13.73
N GLN A 323 1.58 -16.23 12.52
CA GLN A 323 2.31 -15.05 12.04
C GLN A 323 2.07 -13.82 12.93
N ALA A 324 0.82 -13.61 13.38
CA ALA A 324 0.52 -12.53 14.30
C ALA A 324 1.19 -12.72 15.67
N LEU A 325 1.30 -13.97 16.18
CA LEU A 325 2.04 -14.22 17.41
C LEU A 325 3.54 -13.93 17.23
N ASP A 326 4.12 -14.31 16.10
CA ASP A 326 5.54 -14.09 15.79
C ASP A 326 5.86 -12.59 15.70
N ALA A 327 5.02 -11.82 14.99
CA ALA A 327 5.16 -10.37 14.88
C ALA A 327 5.04 -9.67 16.25
N LEU A 328 4.06 -10.06 17.06
CA LEU A 328 3.87 -9.50 18.40
C LEU A 328 5.03 -9.84 19.35
N ASP A 329 5.59 -11.04 19.26
CA ASP A 329 6.78 -11.41 20.03
C ASP A 329 8.01 -10.58 19.62
N GLN A 330 8.17 -10.25 18.34
CA GLN A 330 9.27 -9.39 17.86
C GLN A 330 9.14 -7.93 18.32
N MET A 331 7.92 -7.38 18.32
CA MET A 331 7.65 -6.00 18.79
C MET A 331 8.04 -5.78 20.26
N ARG A 332 8.07 -6.84 21.06
CA ARG A 332 8.50 -6.81 22.46
C ARG A 332 10.01 -6.55 22.61
N PHE A 333 10.84 -7.15 21.76
CA PHE A 333 12.30 -7.01 21.85
C PHE A 333 12.76 -5.55 21.65
N GLU A 334 12.02 -4.78 20.86
CA GLU A 334 12.33 -3.38 20.59
C GLU A 334 11.94 -2.42 21.74
N HIS A 335 10.94 -2.80 22.55
CA HIS A 335 10.53 -2.01 23.72
C HIS A 335 11.42 -2.28 24.94
N GLU A 336 11.79 -3.55 25.20
CA GLU A 336 12.69 -3.89 26.32
C GLU A 336 14.12 -3.33 26.11
N SER A 337 14.61 -3.28 24.86
CA SER A 337 15.93 -2.72 24.52
C SER A 337 16.02 -1.19 24.59
N LYS A 338 14.88 -0.48 24.68
CA LYS A 338 14.82 0.99 24.80
C LYS A 338 14.64 1.47 26.24
N THR A 339 14.42 0.57 27.18
CA THR A 339 14.21 0.84 28.60
C THR A 339 15.33 0.31 29.51
N ALA A 340 16.41 -0.20 28.94
CA ALA A 340 17.60 -0.69 29.66
C ALA A 340 18.74 0.33 29.65
#